data_AF-A0A8T7B9K0-F1
#
_entry.id   AF-A0A8T7B9K0-F1
#
_cell.length_a   1.000
_cell.length_b   1.000
_cell.length_c   1.000
_cell.angle_alpha   90.00
_cell.angle_beta   90.00
_cell.angle_gamma   90.00
#
_symmetry.space_group_name_H-M   'P 1'
#
loop_
_entity.id
_entity.type
_entity.pdbx_description
1 polymer ?
#
loop_
_entity_poly.entity_id
_entity_poly.type
_entity_poly.pdbx_seq_one_letter_code
_entity_poly.pdbx_strand_id
1 'polypeptide(L)'
;MLFAILFVAAFLCGALIYYFSRQWWWAVATPMLVFAVNALLDPGQQGALIFTLVFGETIVFFAALLGCYVVQTRSHRGEPEATTVDSSDAKQD
;
A
#
# COMPACT_ATOMS: atom_id res chain seq x y z
N MET A 1 4.18 -14.37 -15.71
CA MET A 1 2.94 -13.61 -16.03
C MET A 1 2.01 -13.50 -14.82
N LEU A 2 1.76 -14.60 -14.09
CA LEU A 2 0.85 -14.61 -12.94
C LEU A 2 1.26 -13.63 -11.80
N PHE A 3 2.56 -13.54 -11.47
CA PHE A 3 3.07 -12.59 -10.47
C PHE A 3 2.85 -11.11 -10.84
N ALA A 4 2.92 -10.75 -12.12
CA ALA A 4 2.68 -9.37 -12.56
C ALA A 4 1.21 -8.98 -12.40
N ILE A 5 0.28 -9.90 -12.69
CA ILE A 5 -1.16 -9.69 -12.48
C ILE A 5 -1.44 -9.53 -10.98
N LEU A 6 -0.84 -10.38 -10.15
CA LEU A 6 -0.97 -10.35 -8.70
C LEU A 6 -0.46 -9.01 -8.12
N PHE A 7 0.69 -8.54 -8.62
CA PHE A 7 1.23 -7.24 -8.27
C PHE A 7 0.29 -6.10 -8.65
N VAL A 8 -0.21 -6.06 -9.89
CA VAL A 8 -1.14 -5.00 -10.34
C VAL A 8 -2.45 -5.03 -9.54
N ALA A 9 -2.99 -6.21 -9.25
CA ALA A 9 -4.20 -6.36 -8.45
C ALA A 9 -4.00 -5.85 -7.01
N ALA A 10 -2.91 -6.25 -6.35
CA ALA A 10 -2.57 -5.79 -5.00
C ALA A 10 -2.30 -4.29 -4.96
N PHE A 11 -1.62 -3.74 -5.98
CA PHE A 11 -1.40 -2.30 -6.14
C PHE A 11 -2.72 -1.53 -6.24
N LEU A 12 -3.61 -1.94 -7.14
CA LEU A 12 -4.90 -1.28 -7.32
C LEU A 12 -5.77 -1.38 -6.07
N CYS A 13 -5.77 -2.54 -5.41
CA CYS A 13 -6.52 -2.76 -4.18
C CYS A 13 -6.01 -1.85 -3.06
N GLY A 14 -4.69 -1.80 -2.83
CA GLY A 14 -4.07 -0.91 -1.85
C GLY A 14 -4.32 0.57 -2.16
N ALA A 15 -4.18 0.97 -3.42
CA ALA A 15 -4.48 2.35 -3.85
C ALA A 15 -5.95 2.72 -3.58
N LEU A 16 -6.89 1.85 -3.93
CA LEU A 16 -8.32 2.11 -3.76
C LEU A 16 -8.71 2.17 -2.27
N ILE A 17 -8.28 1.21 -1.47
CA ILE A 17 -8.56 1.18 -0.02
C ILE A 17 -7.94 2.40 0.66
N TYR A 18 -6.71 2.76 0.29
CA TYR A 18 -6.05 3.93 0.85
C TYR A 18 -6.74 5.24 0.44
N TYR A 19 -7.21 5.35 -0.81
CA TYR A 19 -7.96 6.50 -1.29
C TYR A 19 -9.21 6.77 -0.45
N PHE A 20 -9.96 5.73 -0.09
CA PHE A 20 -11.19 5.88 0.71
C PHE A 20 -10.94 5.99 2.22
N SER A 21 -10.05 5.17 2.78
CA SER A 21 -9.84 5.09 4.23
C SER A 21 -8.82 6.09 4.76
N ARG A 22 -7.88 6.56 3.91
CA ARG A 22 -6.65 7.29 4.29
C ARG A 22 -5.80 6.58 5.35
N GLN A 23 -6.05 5.30 5.61
CA GLN A 23 -5.36 4.51 6.63
C GLN A 23 -4.47 3.46 5.94
N TRP A 24 -3.15 3.63 6.09
CA TRP A 24 -2.13 2.78 5.46
C TRP A 24 -2.24 1.32 5.88
N TRP A 25 -2.47 1.10 7.17
CA TRP A 25 -2.49 -0.24 7.73
C TRP A 25 -3.60 -1.09 7.13
N TRP A 26 -4.81 -0.56 6.97
CA TRP A 26 -5.92 -1.27 6.30
C TRP A 26 -5.63 -1.53 4.82
N ALA A 27 -5.11 -0.52 4.12
CA ALA A 27 -4.83 -0.62 2.70
C ALA A 27 -3.79 -1.69 2.35
N VAL A 28 -2.89 -2.01 3.28
CA VAL A 28 -1.89 -3.08 3.15
C VAL A 28 -2.40 -4.41 3.73
N ALA A 29 -3.00 -4.40 4.92
CA ALA A 29 -3.44 -5.62 5.60
C ALA A 29 -4.55 -6.35 4.85
N THR A 30 -5.49 -5.63 4.25
CA THR A 30 -6.61 -6.25 3.50
C THR A 30 -6.14 -7.08 2.31
N PRO A 31 -5.35 -6.56 1.34
CA PRO A 31 -4.88 -7.38 0.23
C PRO A 31 -3.95 -8.52 0.68
N MET A 32 -3.13 -8.33 1.72
CA MET A 32 -2.33 -9.42 2.30
C MET A 32 -3.20 -10.53 2.87
N LEU A 33 -4.22 -10.18 3.66
CA LEU A 33 -5.12 -11.17 4.27
C LEU A 33 -5.94 -11.92 3.22
N VAL A 34 -6.43 -11.22 2.18
CA VAL A 34 -7.12 -11.85 1.06
C VAL A 34 -6.20 -12.84 0.32
N PHE A 35 -4.94 -12.46 0.09
CA PHE A 35 -3.97 -13.34 -0.54
C PHE A 35 -3.67 -14.57 0.33
N ALA A 36 -3.41 -14.38 1.62
CA ALA A 36 -3.09 -15.44 2.56
C ALA A 36 -4.25 -16.44 2.70
N VAL A 37 -5.49 -15.95 2.82
CA VAL A 37 -6.68 -16.81 2.88
C VAL A 37 -6.85 -17.61 1.59
N ASN A 38 -6.65 -16.98 0.43
CA ASN A 38 -6.76 -17.68 -0.85
C ASN A 38 -5.67 -18.76 -1.00
N ALA A 39 -4.42 -18.47 -0.60
CA ALA A 39 -3.33 -19.43 -0.61
C ALA A 39 -3.58 -20.63 0.34
N LEU A 40 -4.22 -20.40 1.48
CA LEU A 40 -4.62 -21.46 2.42
C LEU A 40 -5.74 -22.35 1.88
N LEU A 41 -6.62 -21.78 1.05
CA LEU A 41 -7.77 -22.46 0.47
C LEU A 41 -7.46 -23.15 -0.86
N ASP A 42 -6.26 -23.02 -1.41
CA ASP A 42 -5.85 -23.69 -2.65
C ASP A 42 -5.29 -25.10 -2.37
N PRO A 43 -6.10 -26.17 -2.55
CA PRO A 43 -5.62 -27.55 -2.33
C PRO A 43 -4.53 -27.97 -3.32
N GLY A 44 -4.41 -27.29 -4.47
CA GLY A 44 -3.41 -27.61 -5.50
C GLY A 44 -2.00 -27.14 -5.15
N GLN A 45 -1.84 -26.22 -4.19
CA GLN A 45 -0.56 -25.62 -3.82
C GLN A 45 -0.07 -25.95 -2.40
N GLN A 46 -0.72 -26.86 -1.68
CA GLN A 46 -0.34 -27.17 -0.29
C GLN A 46 1.13 -27.56 -0.11
N GLY A 47 1.73 -28.25 -1.09
CA GLY A 47 3.15 -28.61 -1.08
C GLY A 47 4.13 -27.45 -1.28
N ALA A 48 3.66 -26.32 -1.81
CA ALA A 48 4.44 -25.10 -2.04
C ALA A 48 3.94 -23.91 -1.21
N LEU A 49 3.05 -24.13 -0.25
CA LEU A 49 2.33 -23.08 0.47
C LEU A 49 3.26 -22.10 1.18
N ILE A 50 4.33 -22.60 1.81
CA ILE A 50 5.33 -21.77 2.46
C ILE A 50 6.02 -20.85 1.44
N PHE A 51 6.36 -21.39 0.27
CA PHE A 51 6.98 -20.61 -0.80
C PHE A 51 6.01 -19.56 -1.35
N THR A 52 4.75 -19.94 -1.60
CA THR A 52 3.71 -19.04 -2.09
C THR A 52 3.43 -17.90 -1.10
N LEU A 53 3.36 -18.19 0.20
CA LEU A 53 3.22 -17.15 1.23
C LEU A 53 4.47 -16.28 1.30
N VAL A 54 5.65 -16.83 1.53
CA VAL A 54 6.87 -16.01 1.73
C VAL A 54 7.15 -15.10 0.53
N PHE A 55 7.09 -15.62 -0.70
CA PHE A 55 7.40 -14.81 -1.88
C PHE A 55 6.19 -14.03 -2.39
N GLY A 56 5.01 -14.64 -2.43
CA GLY A 56 3.80 -13.99 -2.93
C GLY A 56 3.30 -12.88 -2.00
N GLU A 57 3.30 -13.12 -0.69
CA GLU A 57 2.85 -12.15 0.30
C GLU A 57 3.79 -10.94 0.36
N THR A 58 5.10 -11.14 0.21
CA THR A 58 6.07 -10.05 0.06
C THR A 58 5.77 -9.18 -1.16
N ILE A 59 5.44 -9.79 -2.30
CA ILE A 59 5.05 -9.07 -3.52
C ILE A 59 3.76 -8.27 -3.29
N VAL A 60 2.75 -8.88 -2.65
CA VAL A 60 1.46 -8.24 -2.34
C VAL A 60 1.66 -7.05 -1.40
N PHE A 61 2.51 -7.21 -0.38
CA PHE A 61 2.87 -6.15 0.56
C PHE A 61 3.47 -4.93 -0.16
N PHE A 62 4.52 -5.14 -0.95
CA PHE A 62 5.18 -4.04 -1.67
C PHE A 62 4.26 -3.39 -2.71
N ALA A 63 3.44 -4.18 -3.40
CA ALA A 63 2.48 -3.67 -4.36
C ALA A 63 1.43 -2.76 -3.70
N ALA A 64 0.81 -3.22 -2.62
CA ALA A 64 -0.20 -2.47 -1.88
C ALA A 64 0.39 -1.18 -1.29
N LEU A 65 1.60 -1.26 -0.72
CA LEU A 65 2.30 -0.12 -0.15
C LEU A 65 2.67 0.93 -1.22
N LEU A 66 3.10 0.49 -2.40
CA LEU A 66 3.34 1.37 -3.54
C LEU A 66 2.04 2.05 -4.01
N GLY A 67 0.91 1.33 -4.01
CA GLY A 67 -0.41 1.89 -4.30
C GLY A 67 -0.79 3.03 -3.35
N CYS A 68 -0.59 2.82 -2.04
CA CYS A 68 -0.79 3.85 -1.02
C CYS A 68 0.11 5.06 -1.26
N TYR A 69 1.40 4.83 -1.53
CA TYR A 69 2.38 5.88 -1.79
C TYR A 69 2.03 6.74 -3.00
N VAL A 70 1.59 6.13 -4.11
CA VAL A 70 1.16 6.87 -5.31
C VAL A 70 -0.06 7.75 -5.00
N VAL A 71 -1.01 7.25 -4.23
CA VAL A 71 -2.20 8.03 -3.86
C VAL A 71 -1.83 9.17 -2.90
N GLN A 72 -0.96 8.93 -1.92
CA GLN A 72 -0.52 9.97 -0.98
C GLN A 72 0.24 11.09 -1.70
N THR A 73 1.22 10.74 -2.54
CA THR A 73 2.02 11.73 -3.28
C THR A 73 1.16 12.56 -4.23
N ARG A 74 0.18 11.95 -4.90
CA ARG A 74 -0.77 12.67 -5.75
C ARG A 74 -1.76 13.55 -4.96
N SER A 75 -2.12 13.14 -3.75
CA SER A 75 -3.01 13.92 -2.88
C SER A 75 -2.31 15.19 -2.35
N HIS A 76 -1.02 15.11 -2.00
CA HIS A 76 -0.25 16.29 -1.56
C HIS A 76 0.15 17.23 -2.69
N ARG A 77 0.27 16.75 -3.93
CA ARG A 77 0.64 17.61 -5.08
C ARG A 77 -0.45 18.61 -5.49
N GLY A 78 -1.61 18.59 -4.83
CA GLY A 78 -2.71 19.53 -5.02
C GLY A 78 -2.79 20.66 -3.99
N GLU A 79 -1.98 20.64 -2.94
CA GLU A 79 -1.86 21.75 -1.99
C GLU A 79 -0.50 22.43 -2.20
N PRO A 80 -0.43 23.70 -2.64
CA PRO A 80 0.77 24.47 -2.43
C PRO A 80 0.96 24.54 -0.91
N GLU A 81 2.02 23.91 -0.42
CA GLU A 81 2.46 24.04 0.96
C GLU A 81 2.64 25.54 1.22
N ALA A 82 1.63 26.15 1.84
CA ALA A 82 1.65 27.54 2.21
C ALA A 82 2.86 27.71 3.11
N THR A 83 3.86 28.44 2.60
CA THR A 83 5.04 28.82 3.36
C THR A 83 4.56 29.60 4.58
N THR A 84 4.43 28.93 5.72
CA THR A 84 4.35 29.60 7.02
C THR A 84 5.73 30.16 7.31
N VAL A 85 6.02 31.32 6.74
CA VAL A 85 7.06 32.23 7.23
C VAL A 85 6.57 32.68 8.60
N ASP A 86 6.90 31.91 9.65
CA ASP A 86 6.70 32.37 11.00
C ASP A 86 7.71 33.49 11.26
N SER A 87 7.18 34.69 11.28
CA SER A 87 7.85 35.96 11.44
C SER A 87 8.17 36.17 12.91
N SER A 88 9.10 35.40 13.45
CA SER A 88 9.52 35.51 14.86
C SER A 88 10.93 36.07 15.03
N ASP A 89 11.35 36.95 14.10
CA ASP A 89 12.56 37.79 14.17
C ASP A 89 12.21 39.26 14.52
N ALA A 90 11.25 39.45 15.44
CA ALA A 90 10.88 40.77 15.93
C ALA A 90 10.82 40.77 17.47
N LYS A 91 11.99 40.80 18.10
CA LYS A 91 12.22 41.46 19.40
C LYS A 91 13.70 41.78 19.56
N GLN A 92 14.13 42.82 18.84
CA GLN A 92 15.05 43.80 19.41
C GLN A 92 14.25 44.66 20.40
N ASP A 93 14.64 44.61 21.67
CA ASP A 93 14.92 45.77 22.54
C ASP A 93 15.24 45.28 23.96
#